data_AF-A0A1D6EH30-F1
#
_entry.id   AF-A0A1D6EH30-F1
#
_cell.length_a   1.000
_cell.length_b   1.000
_cell.length_c   1.000
_cell.angle_alpha   90.00
_cell.angle_beta   90.00
_cell.angle_gamma   90.00
#
_symmetry.space_group_name_H-M   'P 1'
#
loop_
_entity.id
_entity.type
_entity.pdbx_description
1 polymer ?
#
loop_
_entity_poly.entity_id
_entity_poly.type
_entity_poly.pdbx_seq_one_letter_code
_entity_poly.pdbx_strand_id
1 'polypeptide(L)'
;MFAPLVAAEPDPAATGEPVAVQALALQCFLKLCCSPDFQMLLNQIRGKAVVFTGHSLGGAVAALTALHYLCISSSSSPPAPPVLCVTFGSPLLGNEALSRAILREHWGGNFCHVVSQHDVVPRLLFCSPDAVPAHIIVGMQLQQWPAWTRHTGAVSTVTAHMADTDKDVLRQLIQTHVGAVAVEQKLAASETTGGSPYRPFGTYVLCSPEGAACVDNPTAAVQMLYATFASQSSAGAESPEAAHSCYGELVLKMPHHLLLKRWLRVDDDMPATPNYDDGVSLALEASGIDVMVRVCAMEASTARHWLKTSKRAGRRPSLNCARLATQLGRVTPCRAQIEWYKALFDAEMGYYDAFKQRRSPRKYTKVNLNRIKLGQFWDRVLSMLDAGQLPHDFHRRAKWVNASRFYQLLVEPLDIADYHRHGHHLTSGSYMTHGRERRYELFDRWWHEKGCTGAGGGITSSMSAASASSRRRSKYAGLTQDPCFWARVEEAREQTESARRERDVAELAMKLEELQEFERYSRELVATKEVSVDVLAPQSSYTLWVEDWNQLKLRAQG
;
A
#
# COMPACT_ATOMS: atom_id res chain seq x y z
N MET A 1 -9.03 12.58 -10.02
CA MET A 1 -8.51 13.45 -8.94
C MET A 1 -7.68 12.68 -7.91
N PHE A 2 -8.14 11.49 -7.46
CA PHE A 2 -7.47 10.68 -6.42
C PHE A 2 -7.15 9.23 -6.86
N ALA A 3 -6.78 9.02 -8.13
CA ALA A 3 -6.67 7.68 -8.71
C ALA A 3 -5.79 6.69 -7.91
N PRO A 4 -4.61 7.07 -7.38
CA PRO A 4 -3.79 6.16 -6.57
C PRO A 4 -4.46 5.70 -5.26
N LEU A 5 -5.34 6.53 -4.69
CA LEU A 5 -6.03 6.21 -3.44
C LEU A 5 -7.22 5.28 -3.66
N VAL A 6 -7.88 5.36 -4.81
CA VAL A 6 -9.07 4.57 -5.16
C VAL A 6 -8.72 3.29 -5.93
N ALA A 7 -7.44 3.07 -6.26
CA ALA A 7 -6.98 1.85 -6.90
C ALA A 7 -7.24 0.62 -6.01
N ALA A 8 -7.77 -0.44 -6.63
CA ALA A 8 -8.20 -1.67 -5.96
C ALA A 8 -7.07 -2.29 -5.11
N GLU A 9 -7.44 -2.80 -3.93
CA GLU A 9 -6.56 -3.69 -3.16
C GLU A 9 -6.31 -4.97 -3.99
N PRO A 10 -5.11 -5.58 -3.89
CA PRO A 10 -4.73 -6.71 -4.74
C PRO A 10 -5.52 -8.01 -4.50
N ASP A 11 -6.52 -8.03 -3.62
CA ASP A 11 -7.31 -9.22 -3.31
C ASP A 11 -8.80 -9.03 -3.61
N PRO A 12 -9.36 -9.73 -4.62
CA PRO A 12 -10.81 -9.72 -4.91
C PRO A 12 -11.64 -10.45 -3.83
N ALA A 13 -11.02 -11.20 -2.91
CA ALA A 13 -11.71 -11.85 -1.80
C ALA A 13 -11.96 -10.91 -0.60
N ALA A 14 -11.28 -9.76 -0.53
CA ALA A 14 -11.61 -8.70 0.40
C ALA A 14 -12.64 -7.79 -0.28
N THR A 15 -13.90 -7.90 0.10
CA THR A 15 -14.93 -6.87 -0.12
C THR A 15 -14.49 -5.58 0.57
N GLY A 16 -13.51 -4.89 -0.02
CA GLY A 16 -12.88 -3.71 0.57
C GLY A 16 -13.84 -2.54 0.53
N GLU A 17 -14.18 -2.01 1.71
CA GLU A 17 -14.89 -0.74 1.84
C GLU A 17 -14.21 0.33 0.97
N PRO A 18 -14.95 1.10 0.16
CA PRO A 18 -14.36 2.16 -0.65
C PRO A 18 -13.71 3.23 0.22
N VAL A 19 -12.72 3.94 -0.33
CA VAL A 19 -12.14 5.10 0.34
C VAL A 19 -13.22 6.16 0.57
N ALA A 20 -13.46 6.48 1.84
CA ALA A 20 -14.43 7.48 2.27
C ALA A 20 -13.75 8.59 3.07
N VAL A 21 -14.25 9.82 2.91
CA VAL A 21 -13.77 11.02 3.58
C VAL A 21 -14.92 11.84 4.15
N GLN A 22 -14.62 12.72 5.10
CA GLN A 22 -15.57 13.61 5.73
C GLN A 22 -16.19 14.55 4.67
N ALA A 23 -17.52 14.53 4.59
CA ALA A 23 -18.27 15.13 3.49
C ALA A 23 -18.11 16.66 3.39
N LEU A 24 -18.07 17.37 4.52
CA LEU A 24 -17.94 18.83 4.54
C LEU A 24 -16.56 19.29 4.04
N ALA A 25 -15.48 18.63 4.49
CA ALA A 25 -14.12 18.88 4.03
C ALA A 25 -14.00 18.61 2.54
N LEU A 26 -14.60 17.52 2.05
CA LEU A 26 -14.66 17.21 0.63
C LEU A 26 -15.39 18.30 -0.17
N GLN A 27 -16.56 18.76 0.30
CA GLN A 27 -17.30 19.83 -0.37
C GLN A 27 -16.51 21.15 -0.43
N CYS A 28 -15.86 21.54 0.67
CA CYS A 28 -14.99 22.72 0.72
C CYS A 28 -13.81 22.58 -0.26
N PHE A 29 -13.16 21.42 -0.26
CA PHE A 29 -12.07 21.11 -1.18
C PHE A 29 -12.51 21.14 -2.64
N LEU A 30 -13.67 20.56 -2.99
CA LEU A 30 -14.18 20.58 -4.37
C LEU A 30 -14.48 22.00 -4.84
N LYS A 31 -15.06 22.86 -3.98
CA LYS A 31 -15.25 24.28 -4.29
C LYS A 31 -13.93 25.00 -4.53
N LEU A 32 -12.92 24.73 -3.69
CA LEU A 32 -11.57 25.29 -3.86
C LEU A 32 -10.92 24.82 -5.16
N CYS A 33 -10.98 23.52 -5.45
CA CYS A 33 -10.44 22.93 -6.67
C CYS A 33 -11.09 23.44 -7.95
N CYS A 34 -12.38 23.78 -7.93
CA CYS A 34 -13.05 24.37 -9.08
C CYS A 34 -12.70 25.85 -9.30
N SER A 35 -11.98 26.51 -8.38
CA SER A 35 -11.56 27.91 -8.54
C SER A 35 -10.43 28.05 -9.56
N PRO A 36 -10.54 28.97 -10.54
CA PRO A 36 -9.47 29.20 -11.53
C PRO A 36 -8.17 29.66 -10.87
N ASP A 37 -8.25 30.52 -9.85
CA ASP A 37 -7.08 31.03 -9.12
C ASP A 37 -6.31 29.90 -8.44
N PHE A 38 -7.04 28.93 -7.89
CA PHE A 38 -6.45 27.78 -7.23
C PHE A 38 -5.79 26.82 -8.23
N GLN A 39 -6.40 26.60 -9.40
CA GLN A 39 -5.80 25.82 -10.47
C GLN A 39 -4.53 26.48 -11.02
N MET A 40 -4.52 27.82 -11.14
CA MET A 40 -3.31 28.58 -11.48
C MET A 40 -2.22 28.40 -10.42
N LEU A 41 -2.57 28.48 -9.13
CA LEU A 41 -1.63 28.28 -8.03
C LEU A 41 -1.05 26.85 -8.04
N LEU A 42 -1.89 25.82 -8.21
CA LEU A 42 -1.45 24.43 -8.31
C LEU A 42 -0.43 24.22 -9.45
N ASN A 43 -0.63 24.89 -10.58
CA ASN A 43 0.32 24.85 -11.69
C ASN A 43 1.62 25.61 -11.38
N GLN A 44 1.56 26.74 -10.68
CA GLN A 44 2.73 27.53 -10.28
C GLN A 44 3.63 26.84 -9.25
N ILE A 45 3.05 25.97 -8.42
CA ILE A 45 3.80 25.25 -7.37
C ILE A 45 4.33 23.90 -7.85
N ARG A 46 3.99 23.45 -9.06
CA ARG A 46 4.55 22.23 -9.65
C ARG A 46 6.08 22.27 -9.62
N GLY A 47 6.69 21.19 -9.14
CA GLY A 47 8.14 21.08 -9.05
C GLY A 47 8.78 21.85 -7.89
N LYS A 48 7.99 22.47 -7.00
CA LYS A 48 8.49 23.12 -5.77
C LYS A 48 8.20 22.29 -4.52
N ALA A 49 9.00 22.50 -3.49
CA ALA A 49 8.66 22.04 -2.15
C ALA A 49 7.42 22.81 -1.66
N VAL A 50 6.40 22.10 -1.17
CA VAL A 50 5.12 22.71 -0.79
C VAL A 50 4.74 22.30 0.62
N VAL A 51 4.32 23.28 1.41
CA VAL A 51 3.68 23.06 2.71
C VAL A 51 2.21 23.42 2.60
N PHE A 52 1.34 22.44 2.83
CA PHE A 52 -0.09 22.66 3.03
C PHE A 52 -0.35 22.79 4.53
N THR A 53 -1.17 23.75 4.93
CA THR A 53 -1.49 23.95 6.34
C THR A 53 -2.90 24.46 6.54
N GLY A 54 -3.43 24.22 7.72
CA GLY A 54 -4.75 24.68 8.10
C GLY A 54 -5.07 24.33 9.55
N HIS A 55 -5.91 25.15 10.16
CA HIS A 55 -6.47 24.92 11.48
C HIS A 55 -7.91 24.39 11.37
N SER A 56 -8.31 23.53 12.30
CA SER A 56 -9.67 22.98 12.37
C SER A 56 -10.11 22.34 11.04
N LEU A 57 -11.31 22.66 10.53
CA LEU A 57 -11.80 22.20 9.22
C LEU A 57 -10.85 22.59 8.07
N GLY A 58 -10.16 23.73 8.16
CA GLY A 58 -9.16 24.15 7.18
C GLY A 58 -7.98 23.17 7.10
N GLY A 59 -7.63 22.52 8.22
CA GLY A 59 -6.64 21.44 8.25
C GLY A 59 -7.09 20.21 7.47
N ALA A 60 -8.36 19.80 7.59
CA ALA A 60 -8.91 18.69 6.83
C ALA A 60 -8.93 18.99 5.31
N VAL A 61 -9.26 20.23 4.93
CA VAL A 61 -9.19 20.70 3.53
C VAL A 61 -7.73 20.74 3.04
N ALA A 62 -6.78 21.19 3.87
CA ALA A 62 -5.35 21.18 3.55
C ALA A 62 -4.84 19.75 3.32
N ALA A 63 -5.27 18.79 4.14
CA ALA A 63 -4.92 17.38 3.97
C ALA A 63 -5.47 16.79 2.67
N LEU A 64 -6.74 17.05 2.32
CA LEU A 64 -7.29 16.66 1.01
C LEU A 64 -6.53 17.30 -0.15
N THR A 65 -6.14 18.56 0.01
CA THR A 65 -5.37 19.28 -1.00
C THR A 65 -3.98 18.67 -1.20
N ALA A 66 -3.29 18.33 -0.11
CA ALA A 66 -2.01 17.63 -0.16
C ALA A 66 -2.14 16.24 -0.80
N LEU A 67 -3.18 15.47 -0.46
CA LEU A 67 -3.46 14.17 -1.10
C LEU A 67 -3.71 14.33 -2.60
N HIS A 68 -4.47 15.35 -3.00
CA HIS A 68 -4.71 15.64 -4.41
C HIS A 68 -3.40 15.99 -5.14
N TYR A 69 -2.57 16.85 -4.52
CA TYR A 69 -1.28 17.24 -5.05
C TYR A 69 -0.32 16.06 -5.19
N LEU A 70 -0.28 15.16 -4.20
CA LEU A 70 0.48 13.91 -4.27
C LEU A 70 -0.02 13.03 -5.42
N CYS A 71 -1.33 12.85 -5.58
CA CYS A 71 -1.91 12.05 -6.66
C CYS A 71 -1.50 12.55 -8.05
N ILE A 72 -1.50 13.87 -8.29
CA ILE A 72 -1.10 14.43 -9.59
C ILE A 72 0.42 14.46 -9.78
N SER A 73 1.19 14.55 -8.68
CA SER A 73 2.66 14.58 -8.72
C SER A 73 3.26 13.20 -8.91
N SER A 74 2.63 12.15 -8.37
CA SER A 74 3.02 10.75 -8.55
C SER A 74 2.95 10.26 -10.00
N SER A 75 2.29 11.01 -10.89
CA SER A 75 2.23 10.71 -12.33
C SER A 75 3.36 11.36 -13.14
N SER A 76 4.30 12.08 -12.51
CA SER A 76 5.38 12.83 -13.18
C SER A 76 6.78 12.35 -12.78
N SER A 77 7.75 12.32 -13.72
CA SER A 77 9.19 12.16 -13.43
C SER A 77 9.85 13.54 -13.30
N PRO A 78 10.85 13.84 -12.45
CA PRO A 78 11.76 12.99 -11.64
C PRO A 78 11.34 13.00 -10.13
N PRO A 79 12.19 12.83 -9.07
CA PRO A 79 11.66 12.67 -7.71
C PRO A 79 10.86 13.91 -7.33
N ALA A 80 9.59 13.69 -6.96
CA ALA A 80 8.69 14.77 -6.62
C ALA A 80 9.32 15.59 -5.47
N PRO A 81 9.31 16.92 -5.56
CA PRO A 81 9.78 17.78 -4.47
C PRO A 81 9.01 17.47 -3.17
N PRO A 82 9.61 17.74 -2.00
CA PRO A 82 9.00 17.36 -0.73
C PRO A 82 7.66 18.07 -0.53
N VAL A 83 6.65 17.28 -0.17
CA VAL A 83 5.32 17.75 0.20
C VAL A 83 5.14 17.51 1.69
N LEU A 84 4.74 18.54 2.42
CA LEU A 84 4.39 18.41 3.84
C LEU A 84 3.01 19.02 4.08
N CYS A 85 2.18 18.34 4.84
CA CYS A 85 0.90 18.84 5.31
C CYS A 85 0.95 18.92 6.83
N VAL A 86 0.88 20.13 7.39
CA VAL A 86 0.84 20.37 8.83
C VAL A 86 -0.53 20.90 9.21
N THR A 87 -1.28 20.17 10.03
CA THR A 87 -2.62 20.60 10.44
C THR A 87 -2.68 20.86 11.94
N PHE A 88 -3.45 21.85 12.37
CA PHE A 88 -3.61 22.20 13.78
C PHE A 88 -5.05 21.95 14.23
N GLY A 89 -5.26 21.04 15.20
CA GLY A 89 -6.60 20.76 15.71
C GLY A 89 -7.59 20.26 14.65
N SER A 90 -7.09 19.63 13.58
CA SER A 90 -7.93 19.13 12.51
C SER A 90 -8.77 17.94 12.97
N PRO A 91 -10.04 17.83 12.56
CA PRO A 91 -10.79 16.59 12.73
C PRO A 91 -10.17 15.48 11.86
N LEU A 92 -10.52 14.23 12.17
CA LEU A 92 -10.18 13.07 11.32
C LEU A 92 -10.75 13.24 9.91
N LEU A 93 -10.06 12.71 8.91
CA LEU A 93 -10.44 12.94 7.51
C LEU A 93 -11.22 11.79 6.89
N GLY A 94 -10.84 10.53 7.12
CA GLY A 94 -11.39 9.42 6.35
C GLY A 94 -11.32 8.08 7.05
N ASN A 95 -11.75 7.04 6.34
CA ASN A 95 -11.90 5.69 6.89
C ASN A 95 -10.63 4.84 6.84
N GLU A 96 -10.73 3.59 7.28
CA GLU A 96 -9.62 2.63 7.28
C GLU A 96 -9.06 2.41 5.87
N ALA A 97 -9.92 2.39 4.84
CA ALA A 97 -9.49 2.26 3.46
C ALA A 97 -8.58 3.43 3.02
N LEU A 98 -8.88 4.67 3.43
CA LEU A 98 -7.99 5.82 3.20
C LEU A 98 -6.64 5.63 3.90
N SER A 99 -6.65 5.23 5.18
CA SER A 99 -5.42 5.06 5.96
C SER A 99 -4.51 3.99 5.34
N ARG A 100 -5.09 2.84 4.93
CA ARG A 100 -4.38 1.79 4.20
C ARG A 100 -3.82 2.27 2.86
N ALA A 101 -4.58 3.02 2.09
CA ALA A 101 -4.12 3.58 0.82
C ALA A 101 -2.91 4.52 1.02
N ILE A 102 -2.96 5.42 2.01
CA ILE A 102 -1.85 6.32 2.33
C ILE A 102 -0.59 5.56 2.78
N LEU A 103 -0.76 4.48 3.57
CA LEU A 103 0.34 3.61 3.97
C LEU A 103 0.96 2.87 2.77
N ARG A 104 0.13 2.37 1.85
CA ARG A 104 0.55 1.68 0.62
C ARG A 104 1.35 2.59 -0.31
N GLU A 105 0.98 3.86 -0.42
CA GLU A 105 1.70 4.85 -1.24
C GLU A 105 2.91 5.49 -0.53
N HIS A 106 3.20 5.11 0.72
CA HIS A 106 4.21 5.75 1.58
C HIS A 106 4.00 7.24 1.84
N TRP A 107 2.77 7.72 1.75
CA TRP A 107 2.46 9.13 1.95
C TRP A 107 2.29 9.53 3.41
N GLY A 108 2.28 8.58 4.35
CA GLY A 108 2.11 8.87 5.78
C GLY A 108 3.15 9.87 6.32
N GLY A 109 4.39 9.83 5.83
CA GLY A 109 5.45 10.76 6.22
C GLY A 109 5.23 12.21 5.75
N ASN A 110 4.29 12.44 4.84
CA ASN A 110 3.93 13.77 4.35
C ASN A 110 2.94 14.49 5.27
N PHE A 111 2.33 13.83 6.26
CA PHE A 111 1.26 14.39 7.08
C PHE A 111 1.66 14.47 8.55
N CYS A 112 1.48 15.65 9.14
CA CYS A 112 1.75 15.98 10.52
C CYS A 112 0.52 16.67 11.14
N HIS A 113 -0.12 16.01 12.10
CA HIS A 113 -1.33 16.47 12.76
C HIS A 113 -0.97 16.94 14.18
N VAL A 114 -0.86 18.26 14.36
CA VAL A 114 -0.59 18.89 15.65
C VAL A 114 -1.87 18.98 16.45
N VAL A 115 -1.86 18.42 17.65
CA VAL A 115 -3.04 18.24 18.50
C VAL A 115 -2.73 18.67 19.92
N SER A 116 -3.45 19.67 20.41
CA SER A 116 -3.41 20.04 21.83
C SER A 116 -4.02 18.94 22.70
N GLN A 117 -3.48 18.73 23.90
CA GLN A 117 -3.86 17.67 24.84
C GLN A 117 -5.38 17.59 25.07
N HIS A 118 -6.05 18.74 25.16
CA HIS A 118 -7.46 18.84 25.54
C HIS A 118 -8.39 19.31 24.42
N ASP A 119 -7.86 19.43 23.18
CA ASP A 119 -8.66 19.85 22.04
C ASP A 119 -9.72 18.79 21.68
N VAL A 120 -10.99 19.16 21.67
CA VAL A 120 -12.06 18.22 21.34
C VAL A 120 -12.12 17.88 19.85
N VAL A 121 -11.70 18.77 18.95
CA VAL A 121 -11.98 18.68 17.50
C VAL A 121 -11.35 17.45 16.83
N PRO A 122 -10.08 17.09 17.08
CA PRO A 122 -9.49 15.85 16.58
C PRO A 122 -10.16 14.56 17.10
N ARG A 123 -10.98 14.67 18.16
CA ARG A 123 -11.66 13.54 18.79
C ARG A 123 -13.17 13.45 18.48
N LEU A 124 -13.79 14.53 17.99
CA LEU A 124 -15.25 14.60 17.76
C LEU A 124 -15.77 13.49 16.84
N LEU A 125 -15.03 13.17 15.78
CA LEU A 125 -15.49 12.20 14.78
C LEU A 125 -15.41 10.75 15.24
N PHE A 126 -14.92 10.46 16.46
CA PHE A 126 -15.09 9.14 17.08
C PHE A 126 -16.50 8.94 17.64
N CYS A 127 -17.25 10.01 17.91
CA CYS A 127 -18.63 9.96 18.37
C CYS A 127 -19.58 9.74 17.18
N SER A 128 -20.74 9.12 17.45
CA SER A 128 -21.82 9.06 16.46
C SER A 128 -22.30 10.48 16.11
N PRO A 129 -22.57 10.81 14.84
CA PRO A 129 -23.12 12.11 14.44
C PRO A 129 -24.41 12.48 15.19
N ASP A 130 -25.22 11.49 15.55
CA ASP A 130 -26.49 11.68 16.27
C ASP A 130 -26.29 11.96 17.77
N ALA A 131 -25.09 11.69 18.30
CA ALA A 131 -24.78 11.81 19.72
C ALA A 131 -24.16 13.17 20.09
N VAL A 132 -23.59 13.90 19.13
CA VAL A 132 -22.94 15.19 19.40
C VAL A 132 -23.95 16.33 19.18
N PRO A 133 -24.29 17.13 20.22
CA PRO A 133 -25.22 18.23 20.04
C PRO A 133 -24.67 19.28 19.05
N ALA A 134 -25.38 19.50 17.94
CA ALA A 134 -24.93 20.39 16.87
C ALA A 134 -24.64 21.84 17.35
N HIS A 135 -25.36 22.31 18.37
CA HIS A 135 -25.16 23.63 18.96
C HIS A 135 -23.78 23.79 19.63
N ILE A 136 -23.18 22.71 20.13
CA ILE A 136 -21.83 22.71 20.73
C ILE A 136 -20.78 22.94 19.65
N ILE A 137 -20.88 22.22 18.52
CA ILE A 137 -19.95 22.38 17.38
C ILE A 137 -20.07 23.79 16.79
N VAL A 138 -21.30 24.26 16.61
CA VAL A 138 -21.58 25.62 16.10
C VAL A 138 -21.08 26.69 17.06
N GLY A 139 -21.30 26.53 18.37
CA GLY A 139 -20.79 27.43 19.41
C GLY A 139 -19.26 27.55 19.38
N MET A 140 -18.55 26.44 19.25
CA MET A 140 -17.08 26.40 19.16
C MET A 140 -16.55 27.08 17.89
N GLN A 141 -17.25 26.97 16.76
CA GLN A 141 -16.88 27.62 15.51
C GLN A 141 -17.16 29.14 15.55
N LEU A 142 -18.26 29.56 16.18
CA LEU A 142 -18.64 30.96 16.30
C LEU A 142 -17.74 31.74 17.28
N GLN A 143 -17.24 31.11 18.34
CA GLN A 143 -16.32 31.77 19.30
C GLN A 143 -14.95 32.10 18.69
N GLN A 144 -14.55 31.43 17.60
CA GLN A 144 -13.28 31.69 16.91
C GLN A 144 -13.32 32.93 16.00
N TRP A 145 -14.47 33.57 15.84
CA TRP A 145 -14.59 34.77 15.00
C TRP A 145 -14.05 36.02 15.74
N PRO A 146 -13.41 36.97 15.02
CA PRO A 146 -12.88 38.20 15.61
C PRO A 146 -13.92 38.96 16.43
N ALA A 147 -13.47 39.67 17.46
CA ALA A 147 -14.33 40.41 18.39
C ALA A 147 -15.37 41.32 17.71
N TRP A 148 -15.03 41.90 16.56
CA TRP A 148 -15.89 42.84 15.85
C TRP A 148 -17.13 42.21 15.20
N THR A 149 -17.10 40.90 14.92
CA THR A 149 -18.28 40.14 14.45
C THR A 149 -19.19 39.64 15.58
N ARG A 150 -18.75 39.74 16.85
CA ARG A 150 -19.52 39.30 18.03
C ARG A 150 -20.64 40.26 18.45
N HIS A 151 -20.75 41.43 17.81
CA HIS A 151 -21.75 42.45 18.13
C HIS A 151 -23.14 42.19 17.52
N THR A 152 -23.33 41.10 16.76
CA THR A 152 -24.68 40.68 16.35
C THR A 152 -25.28 39.80 17.45
N GLY A 153 -26.41 40.22 18.04
CA GLY A 153 -27.02 39.60 19.22
C GLY A 153 -27.34 38.10 19.13
N ALA A 154 -27.34 37.53 17.92
CA ALA A 154 -27.48 36.10 17.65
C ALA A 154 -26.24 35.27 18.03
N VAL A 155 -25.02 35.80 17.89
CA VAL A 155 -23.79 35.08 18.27
C VAL A 155 -23.68 35.00 19.79
N SER A 156 -23.97 36.10 20.48
CA SER A 156 -24.01 36.18 21.95
C SER A 156 -24.99 35.18 22.57
N THR A 157 -26.20 35.03 22.02
CA THR A 157 -27.23 34.13 22.56
C THR A 157 -26.87 32.66 22.33
N VAL A 158 -26.33 32.29 21.17
CA VAL A 158 -25.89 30.91 20.90
C VAL A 158 -24.65 30.53 21.73
N THR A 159 -23.71 31.46 21.95
CA THR A 159 -22.51 31.21 22.78
C THR A 159 -22.77 31.27 24.28
N ALA A 160 -23.80 32.00 24.74
CA ALA A 160 -24.19 32.07 26.15
C ALA A 160 -24.95 30.82 26.64
N HIS A 161 -25.35 29.93 25.72
CA HIS A 161 -26.10 28.70 26.03
C HIS A 161 -25.24 27.45 26.29
N MET A 162 -23.90 27.55 26.32
CA MET A 162 -23.07 26.42 26.76
C MET A 162 -22.93 26.46 28.29
N ALA A 163 -23.82 25.78 29.01
CA ALA A 163 -23.63 25.57 30.44
C ALA A 163 -22.38 24.70 30.66
N ASP A 164 -21.69 24.87 31.80
CA ASP A 164 -20.57 23.99 32.18
C ASP A 164 -20.98 22.50 32.15
N THR A 165 -22.26 22.22 32.44
CA THR A 165 -22.88 20.90 32.32
C THR A 165 -22.82 20.31 30.90
N ASP A 166 -23.04 21.13 29.86
CA ASP A 166 -23.00 20.65 28.46
C ASP A 166 -21.56 20.32 28.02
N LYS A 167 -20.57 21.06 28.56
CA LYS A 167 -19.15 20.82 28.30
C LYS A 167 -18.68 19.53 28.94
N ASP A 168 -19.12 19.24 30.17
CA ASP A 168 -18.78 17.99 30.86
C ASP A 168 -19.45 16.77 30.21
N VAL A 169 -20.71 16.91 29.77
CA VAL A 169 -21.41 15.88 28.99
C VAL A 169 -20.66 15.59 27.68
N LEU A 170 -20.23 16.63 26.94
CA LEU A 170 -19.44 16.45 25.73
C LEU A 170 -18.11 15.73 26.01
N ARG A 171 -17.39 16.13 27.07
CA ARG A 171 -16.12 15.48 27.45
C ARG A 171 -16.35 14.00 27.75
N GLN A 172 -17.35 13.67 28.56
CA GLN A 172 -17.65 12.29 28.93
C GLN A 172 -18.05 11.46 27.70
N LEU A 173 -18.84 12.04 26.79
CA LEU A 173 -19.21 11.40 25.52
C LEU A 173 -17.97 11.08 24.68
N ILE A 174 -17.09 12.06 24.48
CA ILE A 174 -15.84 11.89 23.72
C ILE A 174 -14.97 10.83 24.39
N GLN A 175 -14.72 10.93 25.69
CA GLN A 175 -13.88 9.99 26.42
C GLN A 175 -14.42 8.55 26.30
N THR A 176 -15.74 8.35 26.37
CA THR A 176 -16.38 7.04 26.22
C THR A 176 -16.15 6.47 24.83
N HIS A 177 -16.41 7.25 23.78
CA HIS A 177 -16.30 6.77 22.40
C HIS A 177 -14.85 6.56 21.95
N VAL A 178 -13.95 7.52 22.23
CA VAL A 178 -12.52 7.35 21.91
C VAL A 178 -11.94 6.19 22.71
N GLY A 179 -12.36 6.02 23.97
CA GLY A 179 -11.95 4.90 24.82
C GLY A 179 -12.38 3.54 24.26
N ALA A 180 -13.63 3.41 23.80
CA ALA A 180 -14.12 2.20 23.14
C ALA A 180 -13.25 1.85 21.91
N VAL A 181 -13.02 2.83 21.02
CA VAL A 181 -12.20 2.62 19.81
C VAL A 181 -10.74 2.29 20.17
N ALA A 182 -10.17 2.89 21.22
CA ALA A 182 -8.80 2.61 21.68
C ALA A 182 -8.62 1.17 22.20
N VAL A 183 -9.68 0.57 22.75
CA VAL A 183 -9.70 -0.80 23.30
C VAL A 183 -10.05 -1.85 22.23
N GLU A 184 -10.99 -1.57 21.33
CA GLU A 184 -11.50 -2.50 20.32
C GLU A 184 -10.48 -2.91 19.25
N GLN A 185 -9.47 -2.07 18.95
CA GLN A 185 -8.49 -2.32 17.89
C GLN A 185 -7.52 -3.51 18.13
N LYS A 186 -7.79 -4.37 19.13
CA LYS A 186 -7.04 -5.61 19.42
C LYS A 186 -7.64 -6.89 18.82
N LEU A 187 -8.90 -6.88 18.35
CA LEU A 187 -9.54 -8.08 17.81
C LEU A 187 -9.56 -8.05 16.28
N ALA A 188 -8.79 -8.95 15.67
CA ALA A 188 -8.94 -9.26 14.26
C ALA A 188 -10.39 -9.69 13.99
N ALA A 189 -11.06 -8.99 13.07
CA ALA A 189 -12.39 -9.32 12.56
C ALA A 189 -13.51 -9.45 13.61
N SER A 190 -13.83 -8.36 14.32
CA SER A 190 -15.18 -8.22 14.87
C SER A 190 -15.95 -7.20 14.04
N GLU A 191 -16.92 -7.69 13.27
CA GLU A 191 -18.02 -6.90 12.72
C GLU A 191 -18.83 -6.33 13.89
N THR A 192 -18.36 -5.21 14.46
CA THR A 192 -19.13 -4.41 15.41
C THR A 192 -19.68 -3.22 14.66
N THR A 193 -20.96 -3.34 14.30
CA THR A 193 -21.75 -2.47 13.41
C THR A 193 -22.08 -1.10 14.00
N GLY A 194 -21.24 -0.56 14.90
CA GLY A 194 -21.54 0.69 15.64
C GLY A 194 -20.37 1.62 15.95
N GLY A 195 -19.14 1.28 15.55
CA GLY A 195 -17.97 2.15 15.75
C GLY A 195 -17.85 3.24 14.69
N SER A 196 -17.26 4.39 15.03
CA SER A 196 -16.96 5.45 14.05
C SER A 196 -16.13 4.90 12.88
N PRO A 197 -16.46 5.24 11.61
CA PRO A 197 -15.69 4.79 10.45
C PRO A 197 -14.34 5.50 10.33
N TYR A 198 -14.14 6.63 11.04
CA TYR A 198 -12.95 7.47 10.87
C TYR A 198 -11.71 6.84 11.52
N ARG A 199 -10.57 6.97 10.83
CA ARG A 199 -9.28 6.42 11.26
C ARG A 199 -8.17 7.46 11.09
N PRO A 200 -7.20 7.50 12.02
CA PRO A 200 -6.02 8.35 11.85
C PRO A 200 -5.13 7.83 10.72
N PHE A 201 -4.39 8.76 10.12
CA PHE A 201 -3.30 8.50 9.19
C PHE A 201 -2.21 9.56 9.42
N GLY A 202 -1.01 9.34 8.90
CA GLY A 202 0.09 10.27 9.12
C GLY A 202 0.62 10.28 10.56
N THR A 203 1.42 11.29 10.87
CA THR A 203 2.04 11.45 12.20
C THR A 203 1.21 12.40 13.05
N TYR A 204 0.89 12.02 14.28
CA TYR A 204 0.25 12.88 15.26
C TYR A 204 1.29 13.44 16.22
N VAL A 205 1.27 14.76 16.43
CA VAL A 205 2.12 15.48 17.38
C VAL A 205 1.22 15.97 18.51
N LEU A 206 1.28 15.29 19.64
CA LEU A 206 0.47 15.56 20.81
C LEU A 206 1.22 16.56 21.69
N CYS A 207 0.65 17.75 21.85
CA CYS A 207 1.29 18.88 22.52
C CYS A 207 0.63 19.17 23.87
N SER A 208 1.46 19.47 24.86
CA SER A 208 1.06 20.02 26.15
C SER A 208 1.99 21.19 26.52
N PRO A 209 1.68 21.93 27.60
CA PRO A 209 2.59 22.94 28.15
C PRO A 209 3.95 22.37 28.57
N GLU A 210 4.13 21.05 28.68
CA GLU A 210 5.38 20.39 29.08
C GLU A 210 6.22 19.93 27.87
N GLY A 211 5.67 19.98 26.65
CA GLY A 211 6.37 19.59 25.42
C GLY A 211 5.46 18.97 24.37
N ALA A 212 6.00 18.02 23.60
CA ALA A 212 5.20 17.18 22.72
C ALA A 212 5.79 15.80 22.48
N ALA A 213 4.93 14.87 22.06
CA ALA A 213 5.33 13.56 21.56
C ALA A 213 4.75 13.29 20.17
N CYS A 214 5.55 12.60 19.35
CA CYS A 214 5.16 12.18 18.01
C CYS A 214 4.74 10.71 17.99
N VAL A 215 3.65 10.40 17.31
CA VAL A 215 3.11 9.04 17.14
C VAL A 215 2.73 8.83 15.68
N ASP A 216 3.35 7.84 15.04
CA ASP A 216 3.19 7.53 13.61
C ASP A 216 2.28 6.32 13.34
N ASN A 217 2.12 5.43 14.33
CA ASN A 217 1.22 4.28 14.22
C ASN A 217 -0.24 4.71 14.45
N PRO A 218 -1.18 4.39 13.54
CA PRO A 218 -2.56 4.86 13.63
C PRO A 218 -3.28 4.34 14.89
N THR A 219 -3.06 3.08 15.28
CA THR A 219 -3.63 2.52 16.51
C THR A 219 -3.10 3.22 17.76
N ALA A 220 -1.80 3.46 17.82
CA ALA A 220 -1.19 4.22 18.89
C ALA A 220 -1.69 5.68 18.91
N ALA A 221 -1.97 6.28 17.75
CA ALA A 221 -2.51 7.63 17.66
C ALA A 221 -3.90 7.71 18.31
N VAL A 222 -4.83 6.78 18.04
CA VAL A 222 -6.14 6.74 18.72
C VAL A 222 -5.98 6.57 20.24
N GLN A 223 -5.14 5.61 20.64
CA GLN A 223 -4.87 5.32 22.04
C GLN A 223 -4.32 6.53 22.81
N MET A 224 -3.45 7.29 22.16
CA MET A 224 -2.87 8.50 22.74
C MET A 224 -3.82 9.70 22.67
N LEU A 225 -4.66 9.81 21.64
CA LEU A 225 -5.75 10.81 21.59
C LEU A 225 -6.73 10.63 22.74
N TYR A 226 -7.01 9.39 23.15
CA TYR A 226 -7.76 9.07 24.36
C TYR A 226 -6.97 9.42 25.63
N ALA A 227 -5.74 8.89 25.78
CA ALA A 227 -4.99 9.03 27.02
C ALA A 227 -4.68 10.49 27.38
N THR A 228 -4.31 11.30 26.38
CA THR A 228 -4.09 12.75 26.55
C THR A 228 -5.38 13.47 26.96
N PHE A 229 -6.52 13.10 26.38
CA PHE A 229 -7.80 13.70 26.71
C PHE A 229 -8.29 13.30 28.12
N ALA A 230 -8.09 12.04 28.51
CA ALA A 230 -8.47 11.50 29.82
C ALA A 230 -7.60 12.03 30.97
N SER A 231 -6.35 12.43 30.70
CA SER A 231 -5.39 12.94 31.69
C SER A 231 -5.70 14.34 32.27
N GLN A 232 -6.92 14.87 32.11
CA GLN A 232 -7.30 16.16 32.71
C GLN A 232 -7.35 16.08 34.24
N SER A 233 -6.61 16.97 34.91
CA SER A 233 -6.81 17.26 36.33
C SER A 233 -8.01 18.18 36.53
N SER A 234 -8.86 17.88 37.51
CA SER A 234 -10.09 18.64 37.80
C SER A 234 -9.85 20.07 38.32
N ALA A 235 -8.61 20.41 38.69
CA ALA A 235 -8.25 21.76 39.11
C ALA A 235 -7.59 22.52 37.95
N GLY A 236 -8.35 23.36 37.23
CA GLY A 236 -7.82 24.27 36.21
C GLY A 236 -7.92 23.79 34.75
N ALA A 237 -8.79 22.83 34.44
CA ALA A 237 -8.97 22.32 33.08
C ALA A 237 -9.30 23.44 32.08
N GLU A 238 -8.46 23.58 31.06
CA GLU A 238 -8.70 24.50 29.94
C GLU A 238 -10.08 24.20 29.32
N SER A 239 -10.83 25.25 29.00
CA SER A 239 -12.10 25.07 28.31
C SER A 239 -11.83 24.44 26.92
N PRO A 240 -12.75 23.62 26.38
CA PRO A 240 -12.58 23.01 25.06
C PRO A 240 -12.24 24.03 23.97
N GLU A 241 -12.77 25.25 24.10
CA GLU A 241 -12.56 26.35 23.15
C GLU A 241 -11.16 26.96 23.28
N ALA A 242 -10.66 27.11 24.51
CA ALA A 242 -9.29 27.54 24.77
C ALA A 242 -8.28 26.51 24.24
N ALA A 243 -8.50 25.22 24.51
CA ALA A 243 -7.65 24.14 24.06
C ALA A 243 -7.58 24.01 22.53
N HIS A 244 -8.67 24.32 21.82
CA HIS A 244 -8.70 24.34 20.36
C HIS A 244 -8.09 25.62 19.75
N SER A 245 -7.91 26.68 20.55
CA SER A 245 -7.36 27.97 20.10
C SER A 245 -5.90 28.21 20.51
N CYS A 246 -5.32 27.36 21.37
CA CYS A 246 -4.01 27.57 21.98
C CYS A 246 -2.79 27.21 21.09
N TYR A 247 -3.01 26.83 19.82
CA TYR A 247 -1.95 26.37 18.92
C TYR A 247 -0.82 27.39 18.68
N GLY A 248 -1.13 28.69 18.68
CA GLY A 248 -0.11 29.74 18.53
C GLY A 248 0.91 29.72 19.68
N GLU A 249 0.42 29.68 20.92
CA GLU A 249 1.24 29.59 22.13
C GLU A 249 2.03 28.28 22.19
N LEU A 250 1.39 27.16 21.84
CA LEU A 250 2.04 25.86 21.79
C LEU A 250 3.22 25.86 20.83
N VAL A 251 3.04 26.35 19.60
CA VAL A 251 4.11 26.38 18.59
C VAL A 251 5.28 27.25 19.04
N LEU A 252 5.03 28.38 19.73
CA LEU A 252 6.09 29.26 20.25
C LEU A 252 6.88 28.66 21.41
N LYS A 253 6.23 27.89 22.30
CA LYS A 253 6.87 27.29 23.48
C LYS A 253 7.65 26.00 23.18
N MET A 254 7.29 25.31 22.10
CA MET A 254 7.85 24.02 21.72
C MET A 254 9.39 23.98 21.56
N PRO A 255 10.05 24.94 20.88
CA PRO A 255 11.51 24.95 20.78
C PRO A 255 12.20 25.08 22.14
N HIS A 256 11.61 25.83 23.08
CA HIS A 256 12.18 26.05 24.40
C HIS A 256 12.14 24.77 25.26
N HIS A 257 11.08 23.97 25.17
CA HIS A 257 10.96 22.72 25.96
C HIS A 257 11.85 21.60 25.44
N LEU A 258 12.04 21.51 24.12
CA LEU A 258 12.99 20.58 23.50
C LEU A 258 14.44 20.86 23.95
N LEU A 259 14.78 22.12 24.17
CA LEU A 259 16.08 22.53 24.72
C LEU A 259 16.16 22.25 26.22
N LEU A 260 15.19 22.68 27.04
CA LEU A 260 15.23 22.52 28.50
C LEU A 260 15.29 21.05 28.98
N LYS A 261 14.48 20.14 28.40
CA LYS A 261 14.48 18.72 28.82
C LYS A 261 15.76 17.96 28.42
N ARG A 262 16.50 18.45 27.41
CA ARG A 262 17.83 17.92 27.07
C ARG A 262 18.88 18.28 28.11
N TRP A 263 18.73 19.39 28.83
CA TRP A 263 19.68 19.87 29.83
C TRP A 263 19.40 19.33 31.25
N LEU A 264 18.13 19.25 31.66
CA LEU A 264 17.72 18.80 33.01
C LEU A 264 18.10 17.36 33.37
N ARG A 265 18.48 16.51 32.39
CA ARG A 265 18.87 15.10 32.63
C ARG A 265 20.39 14.85 32.56
N VAL A 266 21.20 15.90 32.48
CA VAL A 266 22.67 15.78 32.52
C VAL A 266 23.20 15.75 33.96
N ASP A 267 22.43 16.24 34.94
CA ASP A 267 22.89 16.41 36.34
C ASP A 267 22.44 15.31 37.34
N ASP A 268 21.74 14.26 36.91
CA ASP A 268 21.32 13.17 37.80
C ASP A 268 22.27 11.95 37.66
N ASP A 269 23.05 11.68 38.70
CA ASP A 269 23.99 10.55 38.81
C ASP A 269 23.22 9.21 38.80
N MET A 270 23.06 8.56 37.63
CA MET A 270 23.01 7.09 37.47
C MET A 270 23.12 6.64 35.98
N PRO A 271 23.63 5.42 35.70
CA PRO A 271 24.35 5.07 34.47
C PRO A 271 23.52 4.41 33.37
N ALA A 272 24.17 4.37 32.19
CA ALA A 272 24.04 3.43 31.07
C ALA A 272 22.86 3.64 30.09
N THR A 273 23.22 4.05 28.87
CA THR A 273 22.48 3.96 27.60
C THR A 273 20.96 4.15 27.67
N PRO A 274 20.40 5.26 27.15
CA PRO A 274 18.97 5.53 27.22
C PRO A 274 18.15 4.33 26.70
N ASN A 275 17.32 3.74 27.56
CA ASN A 275 16.50 2.60 27.19
C ASN A 275 15.18 3.10 26.57
N TYR A 276 14.54 2.26 25.76
CA TYR A 276 13.26 2.58 25.14
C TYR A 276 12.19 2.98 26.16
N ASP A 277 12.20 2.35 27.34
CA ASP A 277 11.25 2.65 28.41
C ASP A 277 11.41 4.06 28.97
N ASP A 278 12.63 4.61 29.00
CA ASP A 278 12.90 5.97 29.44
C ASP A 278 12.38 6.98 28.43
N GLY A 279 12.57 6.69 27.13
CA GLY A 279 12.02 7.48 26.03
C GLY A 279 10.48 7.50 26.03
N VAL A 280 9.83 6.37 26.32
CA VAL A 280 8.37 6.32 26.47
C VAL A 280 7.90 7.14 27.66
N SER A 281 8.60 7.08 28.80
CA SER A 281 8.28 7.91 29.97
C SER A 281 8.36 9.40 29.63
N LEU A 282 9.45 9.82 28.97
CA LEU A 282 9.66 11.20 28.56
C LEU A 282 8.59 11.69 27.58
N ALA A 283 8.18 10.83 26.64
CA ALA A 283 7.13 11.15 25.67
C ALA A 283 5.74 11.29 26.34
N LEU A 284 5.41 10.44 27.32
CA LEU A 284 4.15 10.56 28.07
C LEU A 284 4.11 11.87 28.87
N GLU A 285 5.20 12.18 29.57
CA GLU A 285 5.35 13.43 30.33
C GLU A 285 5.26 14.66 29.42
N ALA A 286 5.92 14.63 28.25
CA ALA A 286 5.84 15.70 27.25
C ALA A 286 4.46 15.80 26.56
N SER A 287 3.59 14.79 26.70
CA SER A 287 2.21 14.84 26.21
C SER A 287 1.22 15.27 27.31
N GLY A 288 1.72 15.67 28.49
CA GLY A 288 0.92 16.05 29.64
C GLY A 288 0.36 14.87 30.46
N ILE A 289 0.85 13.65 30.22
CA ILE A 289 0.47 12.45 30.99
C ILE A 289 1.54 12.22 32.07
N ASP A 290 1.43 12.95 33.18
CA ASP A 290 2.37 12.84 34.30
C ASP A 290 2.00 11.69 35.24
N VAL A 291 2.94 10.74 35.40
CA VAL A 291 2.80 9.57 36.30
C VAL A 291 2.76 9.99 37.78
N MET A 292 3.33 11.16 38.12
CA MET A 292 3.34 11.68 39.49
C MET A 292 1.99 12.23 39.93
N VAL A 293 1.10 12.54 38.99
CA VAL A 293 -0.29 12.89 39.27
C VAL A 293 -1.07 11.59 39.47
N ARG A 294 -1.47 11.26 40.71
CA ARG A 294 -2.22 10.03 41.05
C ARG A 294 -3.44 9.77 40.16
N VAL A 295 -4.10 10.83 39.67
CA VAL A 295 -5.27 10.75 38.78
C VAL A 295 -4.89 10.25 37.38
N CYS A 296 -3.67 10.51 36.90
CA CYS A 296 -3.18 10.14 35.56
C CYS A 296 -2.34 8.85 35.54
N ALA A 297 -2.07 8.24 36.71
CA ALA A 297 -1.19 7.08 36.81
C ALA A 297 -1.74 5.84 36.09
N MET A 298 -3.07 5.66 36.09
CA MET A 298 -3.72 4.55 35.40
C MET A 298 -3.63 4.73 33.87
N GLU A 299 -3.90 5.93 33.37
CA GLU A 299 -3.81 6.33 31.97
C GLU A 299 -2.38 6.20 31.48
N ALA A 300 -1.40 6.65 32.26
CA ALA A 300 0.01 6.54 31.93
C ALA A 300 0.48 5.08 31.80
N SER A 301 0.04 4.20 32.71
CA SER A 301 0.36 2.76 32.64
C SER A 301 -0.26 2.09 31.41
N THR A 302 -1.50 2.48 31.08
CA THR A 302 -2.27 1.96 29.95
C THR A 302 -1.68 2.44 28.62
N ALA A 303 -1.42 3.75 28.49
CA ALA A 303 -0.75 4.35 27.34
C ALA A 303 0.63 3.75 27.10
N ARG A 304 1.42 3.51 28.16
CA ARG A 304 2.71 2.81 28.07
C ARG A 304 2.55 1.40 27.49
N HIS A 305 1.57 0.63 27.97
CA HIS A 305 1.31 -0.72 27.46
C HIS A 305 0.90 -0.70 25.98
N TRP A 306 0.03 0.24 25.60
CA TRP A 306 -0.41 0.46 24.23
C TRP A 306 0.75 0.82 23.29
N LEU A 307 1.56 1.82 23.62
CA LEU A 307 2.74 2.21 22.83
C LEU A 307 3.72 1.05 22.64
N LYS A 308 3.96 0.24 23.69
CA LYS A 308 4.80 -0.97 23.60
C LYS A 308 4.21 -2.01 22.66
N THR A 309 2.90 -2.23 22.72
CA THR A 309 2.21 -3.24 21.90
C THR A 309 2.17 -2.82 20.44
N SER A 310 1.81 -1.57 20.15
CA SER A 310 1.73 -1.00 18.80
C SER A 310 3.10 -0.98 18.11
N LYS A 311 4.18 -0.64 18.83
CA LYS A 311 5.55 -0.73 18.30
C LYS A 311 5.96 -2.17 17.95
N ARG A 312 5.59 -3.15 18.79
CA ARG A 312 5.85 -4.57 18.50
C ARG A 312 5.08 -5.04 17.28
N ALA A 313 3.82 -4.63 17.13
CA ALA A 313 2.99 -4.93 15.97
C ALA A 313 3.59 -4.33 14.69
N GLY A 314 3.95 -3.05 14.67
CA GLY A 314 4.57 -2.40 13.50
C GLY A 314 5.95 -2.96 13.10
N ARG A 315 6.72 -3.49 14.07
CA ARG A 315 8.00 -4.17 13.79
C ARG A 315 7.83 -5.54 13.15
N ARG A 316 6.72 -6.25 13.40
CA ARG A 316 6.55 -7.64 12.90
C ARG A 316 6.62 -7.72 11.37
N PRO A 317 5.88 -6.89 10.59
CA PRO A 317 5.96 -6.93 9.13
C PRO A 317 7.35 -6.63 8.55
N SER A 318 8.04 -5.61 9.09
CA SER A 318 9.38 -5.24 8.63
C SER A 318 10.42 -6.31 8.98
N LEU A 319 10.37 -6.87 10.19
CA LEU A 319 11.23 -7.99 10.60
C LEU A 319 10.96 -9.25 9.78
N ASN A 320 9.69 -9.55 9.50
CA ASN A 320 9.31 -10.65 8.61
C ASN A 320 9.86 -10.46 7.21
N CYS A 321 9.72 -9.26 6.62
CA CYS A 321 10.31 -8.93 5.33
C CYS A 321 11.85 -9.07 5.33
N ALA A 322 12.53 -8.67 6.42
CA ALA A 322 13.98 -8.85 6.56
C ALA A 322 14.37 -10.33 6.66
N ARG A 323 13.62 -11.13 7.41
CA ARG A 323 13.81 -12.59 7.49
C ARG A 323 13.59 -13.25 6.13
N LEU A 324 12.56 -12.87 5.40
CA LEU A 324 12.29 -13.34 4.04
C LEU A 324 13.42 -12.97 3.09
N ALA A 325 14.00 -11.77 3.21
CA ALA A 325 15.17 -11.37 2.43
C ALA A 325 16.38 -12.29 2.66
N THR A 326 16.63 -12.71 3.90
CA THR A 326 17.66 -13.70 4.22
C THR A 326 17.31 -15.09 3.69
N GLN A 327 16.06 -15.51 3.81
CA GLN A 327 15.58 -16.81 3.27
C GLN A 327 15.66 -16.85 1.74
N LEU A 328 15.35 -15.76 1.05
CA LEU A 328 15.53 -15.61 -0.41
C LEU A 328 16.98 -15.88 -0.81
N GLY A 329 17.95 -15.36 -0.04
CA GLY A 329 19.36 -15.66 -0.23
C GLY A 329 19.69 -17.15 -0.08
N ARG A 330 19.05 -17.87 0.84
CA ARG A 330 19.25 -19.31 1.06
C ARG A 330 18.65 -20.18 -0.04
N VAL A 331 17.56 -19.76 -0.68
CA VAL A 331 16.94 -20.51 -1.80
C VAL A 331 17.51 -20.14 -3.17
N THR A 332 18.25 -19.01 -3.28
CA THR A 332 18.89 -18.56 -4.52
C THR A 332 19.78 -19.62 -5.20
N PRO A 333 20.54 -20.47 -4.49
CA PRO A 333 21.28 -21.57 -5.11
C PRO A 333 20.42 -22.58 -5.87
N CYS A 334 19.16 -22.77 -5.47
CA CYS A 334 18.22 -23.65 -6.21
C CYS A 334 17.94 -23.06 -7.60
N ARG A 335 17.73 -21.74 -7.69
CA ARG A 335 17.54 -21.01 -8.95
C ARG A 335 18.77 -21.14 -9.86
N ALA A 336 19.97 -20.90 -9.32
CA ALA A 336 21.22 -21.01 -10.07
C ALA A 336 21.44 -22.43 -10.64
N GLN A 337 21.02 -23.47 -9.91
CA GLN A 337 21.09 -24.84 -10.43
C GLN A 337 20.13 -25.11 -11.59
N ILE A 338 18.96 -24.44 -11.63
CA ILE A 338 18.05 -24.50 -12.77
C ILE A 338 18.65 -23.74 -13.96
N GLU A 339 19.30 -22.59 -13.74
CA GLU A 339 20.02 -21.85 -14.78
C GLU A 339 21.17 -22.68 -15.39
N TRP A 340 21.92 -23.41 -14.55
CA TRP A 340 22.94 -24.35 -15.03
C TRP A 340 22.33 -25.51 -15.81
N TYR A 341 21.19 -26.05 -15.36
CA TYR A 341 20.46 -27.05 -16.14
C TYR A 341 20.04 -26.49 -17.49
N LYS A 342 19.61 -25.23 -17.54
CA LYS A 342 19.25 -24.56 -18.78
C LYS A 342 20.43 -24.47 -19.76
N ALA A 343 21.57 -23.95 -19.30
CA ALA A 343 22.77 -23.82 -20.11
C ALA A 343 23.27 -25.16 -20.69
N LEU A 344 22.98 -26.30 -20.05
CA LEU A 344 23.36 -27.62 -20.55
C LEU A 344 22.59 -28.06 -21.80
N PHE A 345 21.37 -27.55 -22.03
CA PHE A 345 20.50 -27.98 -23.11
C PHE A 345 20.21 -26.87 -24.14
N ASP A 346 20.68 -25.64 -23.90
CA ASP A 346 20.41 -24.46 -24.74
C ASP A 346 20.74 -24.68 -26.23
N ALA A 347 21.76 -25.47 -26.57
CA ALA A 347 22.20 -25.68 -27.94
C ALA A 347 21.47 -26.82 -28.69
N GLU A 348 20.84 -27.76 -27.99
CA GLU A 348 20.26 -28.96 -28.60
C GLU A 348 18.74 -28.87 -28.71
N MET A 349 18.06 -28.89 -27.57
CA MET A 349 16.59 -29.00 -27.49
C MET A 349 15.96 -27.97 -26.55
N GLY A 350 16.78 -27.27 -25.76
CA GLY A 350 16.30 -26.39 -24.72
C GLY A 350 15.89 -27.11 -23.44
N TYR A 351 15.92 -26.37 -22.34
CA TYR A 351 15.69 -26.92 -21.01
C TYR A 351 14.23 -27.31 -20.74
N TYR A 352 13.29 -26.63 -21.42
CA TYR A 352 11.87 -26.97 -21.41
C TYR A 352 11.66 -28.40 -21.90
N ASP A 353 12.07 -28.69 -23.14
CA ASP A 353 11.89 -30.01 -23.76
C ASP A 353 12.73 -31.08 -23.06
N ALA A 354 13.95 -30.75 -22.64
CA ALA A 354 14.79 -31.66 -21.85
C ALA A 354 14.10 -32.08 -20.53
N PHE A 355 13.45 -31.13 -19.85
CA PHE A 355 12.71 -31.39 -18.62
C PHE A 355 11.44 -32.20 -18.88
N LYS A 356 10.66 -31.81 -19.90
CA LYS A 356 9.47 -32.56 -20.36
C LYS A 356 9.83 -34.02 -20.66
N GLN A 357 10.96 -34.28 -21.32
CA GLN A 357 11.43 -35.62 -21.64
C GLN A 357 12.21 -36.34 -20.49
N ARG A 358 12.46 -35.70 -19.34
CA ARG A 358 13.38 -36.17 -18.25
C ARG A 358 14.75 -36.58 -18.75
N ARG A 359 15.31 -35.82 -19.68
CA ARG A 359 16.69 -36.03 -20.14
C ARG A 359 17.64 -35.91 -18.95
N SER A 360 18.61 -36.82 -18.89
CA SER A 360 19.54 -36.97 -17.77
C SER A 360 18.80 -37.12 -16.42
N PRO A 361 18.22 -38.29 -16.09
CA PRO A 361 17.32 -38.49 -14.94
C PRO A 361 17.84 -37.92 -13.61
N ARG A 362 19.13 -38.08 -13.31
CA ARG A 362 19.75 -37.51 -12.09
C ARG A 362 19.68 -35.98 -12.05
N LYS A 363 19.94 -35.32 -13.18
CA LYS A 363 19.88 -33.85 -13.30
C LYS A 363 18.42 -33.39 -13.23
N TYR A 364 17.53 -34.06 -13.95
CA TYR A 364 16.08 -33.81 -13.89
C TYR A 364 15.55 -33.86 -12.46
N THR A 365 15.81 -34.93 -11.70
CA THR A 365 15.31 -35.08 -10.33
C THR A 365 15.75 -33.91 -9.44
N LYS A 366 17.01 -33.50 -9.56
CA LYS A 366 17.55 -32.36 -8.80
C LYS A 366 16.86 -31.05 -9.17
N VAL A 367 16.64 -30.81 -10.46
CA VAL A 367 15.97 -29.60 -10.98
C VAL A 367 14.50 -29.57 -10.59
N ASN A 368 13.79 -30.70 -10.68
CA ASN A 368 12.40 -30.80 -10.26
C ASN A 368 12.24 -30.54 -8.75
N LEU A 369 13.16 -31.07 -7.92
CA LEU A 369 13.19 -30.74 -6.48
C LEU A 369 13.44 -29.25 -6.24
N ASN A 370 14.30 -28.61 -7.03
CA ASN A 370 14.57 -27.17 -6.91
C ASN A 370 13.36 -26.33 -7.34
N ARG A 371 12.65 -26.71 -8.41
CA ARG A 371 11.38 -26.11 -8.85
C ARG A 371 10.37 -26.08 -7.69
N ILE A 372 10.12 -27.25 -7.07
CA ILE A 372 9.18 -27.40 -5.95
C ILE A 372 9.62 -26.54 -4.74
N LYS A 373 10.91 -26.56 -4.37
CA LYS A 373 11.42 -25.75 -3.25
C LYS A 373 11.23 -24.25 -3.47
N LEU A 374 11.44 -23.78 -4.70
CA LEU A 374 11.24 -22.37 -5.05
C LEU A 374 9.75 -22.02 -5.03
N GLY A 375 8.88 -22.89 -5.55
CA GLY A 375 7.41 -22.74 -5.47
C GLY A 375 6.94 -22.59 -4.02
N GLN A 376 7.32 -23.53 -3.15
CA GLN A 376 6.99 -23.50 -1.72
C GLN A 376 7.46 -22.23 -1.00
N PHE A 377 8.63 -21.69 -1.38
CA PHE A 377 9.11 -20.42 -0.84
C PHE A 377 8.16 -19.27 -1.22
N TRP A 378 7.79 -19.17 -2.50
CA TRP A 378 6.92 -18.11 -2.98
C TRP A 378 5.49 -18.25 -2.48
N ASP A 379 4.94 -19.46 -2.42
CA ASP A 379 3.62 -19.72 -1.86
C ASP A 379 3.55 -19.28 -0.38
N ARG A 380 4.62 -19.51 0.39
CA ARG A 380 4.75 -19.01 1.77
C ARG A 380 4.80 -17.47 1.81
N VAL A 381 5.55 -16.83 0.91
CA VAL A 381 5.61 -15.36 0.84
C VAL A 381 4.21 -14.79 0.57
N LEU A 382 3.48 -15.36 -0.38
CA LEU A 382 2.13 -14.92 -0.72
C LEU A 382 1.14 -15.15 0.42
N SER A 383 1.19 -16.30 1.08
CA SER A 383 0.39 -16.56 2.28
C SER A 383 0.67 -15.54 3.42
N MET A 384 1.92 -15.14 3.61
CA MET A 384 2.26 -14.08 4.57
C MET A 384 1.77 -12.70 4.14
N LEU A 385 1.74 -12.42 2.84
CA LEU A 385 1.19 -11.18 2.30
C LEU A 385 -0.32 -11.11 2.50
N ASP A 386 -1.04 -12.18 2.13
CA ASP A 386 -2.49 -12.32 2.29
C ASP A 386 -2.88 -12.21 3.79
N ALA A 387 -2.06 -12.75 4.69
CA ALA A 387 -2.26 -12.64 6.15
C ALA A 387 -1.89 -11.26 6.75
N GLY A 388 -1.52 -10.26 5.94
CA GLY A 388 -1.12 -8.92 6.43
C GLY A 388 0.17 -8.91 7.27
N GLN A 389 1.00 -9.96 7.15
CA GLN A 389 2.23 -10.11 7.94
C GLN A 389 3.46 -9.47 7.28
N LEU A 390 3.25 -8.78 6.16
CA LEU A 390 4.28 -8.08 5.37
C LEU A 390 3.88 -6.62 5.18
N PRO A 391 4.85 -5.73 4.87
CA PRO A 391 4.55 -4.32 4.62
C PRO A 391 3.53 -4.14 3.48
N HIS A 392 2.64 -3.16 3.59
CA HIS A 392 1.57 -2.92 2.61
C HIS A 392 2.08 -2.70 1.18
N ASP A 393 3.27 -2.11 1.04
CA ASP A 393 3.94 -1.82 -0.23
C ASP A 393 4.81 -2.98 -0.75
N PHE A 394 4.82 -4.14 -0.08
CA PHE A 394 5.73 -5.25 -0.38
C PHE A 394 5.76 -5.63 -1.87
N HIS A 395 4.57 -5.69 -2.50
CA HIS A 395 4.37 -6.03 -3.90
C HIS A 395 4.91 -4.98 -4.90
N ARG A 396 5.25 -3.78 -4.44
CA ARG A 396 5.81 -2.69 -5.27
C ARG A 396 7.31 -2.52 -5.12
N ARG A 397 7.89 -3.13 -4.07
CA ARG A 397 9.34 -3.03 -3.81
C ARG A 397 10.12 -3.72 -4.92
N ALA A 398 10.98 -2.97 -5.60
CA ALA A 398 11.75 -3.44 -6.74
C ALA A 398 12.47 -4.79 -6.51
N LYS A 399 13.00 -5.02 -5.30
CA LYS A 399 13.62 -6.30 -4.93
C LYS A 399 12.69 -7.49 -5.12
N TRP A 400 11.45 -7.40 -4.61
CA TRP A 400 10.49 -8.51 -4.64
C TRP A 400 9.89 -8.68 -6.02
N VAL A 401 9.53 -7.58 -6.70
CA VAL A 401 9.03 -7.59 -8.08
C VAL A 401 10.04 -8.20 -9.05
N ASN A 402 11.32 -7.82 -8.94
CA ASN A 402 12.35 -8.38 -9.80
C ASN A 402 12.62 -9.86 -9.46
N ALA A 403 12.72 -10.21 -8.17
CA ALA A 403 12.98 -11.58 -7.75
C ALA A 403 11.87 -12.55 -8.17
N SER A 404 10.60 -12.15 -8.03
CA SER A 404 9.46 -12.96 -8.47
C SER A 404 9.43 -13.08 -9.99
N ARG A 405 9.72 -12.00 -10.73
CA ARG A 405 9.78 -12.06 -12.20
C ARG A 405 10.89 -12.98 -12.70
N PHE A 406 12.09 -12.93 -12.12
CA PHE A 406 13.18 -13.85 -12.51
C PHE A 406 12.86 -15.30 -12.17
N TYR A 407 12.21 -15.55 -11.04
CA TYR A 407 11.69 -16.87 -10.70
C TYR A 407 10.68 -17.35 -11.75
N GLN A 408 9.68 -16.53 -12.04
CA GLN A 408 8.62 -16.82 -13.00
C GLN A 408 9.17 -17.19 -14.38
N LEU A 409 10.00 -16.33 -14.97
CA LEU A 409 10.57 -16.54 -16.31
C LEU A 409 11.43 -17.81 -16.43
N LEU A 410 12.01 -18.27 -15.32
CA LEU A 410 12.85 -19.46 -15.30
C LEU A 410 12.03 -20.73 -15.01
N VAL A 411 11.09 -20.66 -14.08
CA VAL A 411 10.45 -21.83 -13.47
C VAL A 411 9.07 -22.12 -14.04
N GLU A 412 8.29 -21.12 -14.44
CA GLU A 412 6.97 -21.32 -15.05
C GLU A 412 7.03 -22.23 -16.30
N PRO A 413 8.03 -22.13 -17.19
CA PRO A 413 8.23 -23.12 -18.26
C PRO A 413 8.34 -24.57 -17.78
N LEU A 414 8.94 -24.81 -16.62
CA LEU A 414 9.06 -26.16 -16.06
C LEU A 414 7.74 -26.66 -15.47
N ASP A 415 6.93 -25.77 -14.89
CA ASP A 415 5.58 -26.09 -14.42
C ASP A 415 4.68 -26.42 -15.62
N ILE A 416 4.77 -25.67 -16.73
CA ILE A 416 4.10 -25.97 -18.01
C ILE A 416 4.55 -27.33 -18.56
N ALA A 417 5.87 -27.59 -18.59
CA ALA A 417 6.40 -28.86 -19.07
C ALA A 417 5.86 -30.05 -18.25
N ASP A 418 5.79 -29.90 -16.92
CA ASP A 418 5.24 -30.92 -16.03
C ASP A 418 3.74 -31.14 -16.24
N TYR A 419 2.99 -30.05 -16.48
CA TYR A 419 1.56 -30.07 -16.76
C TYR A 419 1.21 -30.85 -18.03
N HIS A 420 1.84 -30.51 -19.16
CA HIS A 420 1.57 -31.18 -20.43
C HIS A 420 2.08 -32.63 -20.43
N ARG A 421 3.21 -32.89 -19.76
CA ARG A 421 3.78 -34.24 -19.68
C ARG A 421 2.91 -35.24 -18.94
N HIS A 422 2.18 -34.82 -17.91
CA HIS A 422 1.24 -35.68 -17.19
C HIS A 422 -0.14 -35.75 -17.84
N GLY A 423 -0.34 -35.10 -18.99
CA GLY A 423 -1.61 -35.13 -19.71
C GLY A 423 -2.71 -34.29 -19.06
N HIS A 424 -2.37 -33.37 -18.15
CA HIS A 424 -3.39 -32.54 -17.47
C HIS A 424 -4.18 -31.66 -18.44
N HIS A 425 -3.58 -31.28 -19.57
CA HIS A 425 -4.26 -30.56 -20.65
C HIS A 425 -5.47 -31.33 -21.22
N LEU A 426 -5.41 -32.67 -21.21
CA LEU A 426 -6.50 -33.54 -21.68
C LEU A 426 -7.61 -33.72 -20.66
N THR A 427 -7.28 -33.70 -19.36
CA THR A 427 -8.25 -33.96 -18.28
C THR A 427 -8.86 -32.69 -17.70
N SER A 428 -8.08 -31.62 -17.64
CA SER A 428 -8.37 -30.40 -16.89
C SER A 428 -8.51 -29.16 -17.78
N GLY A 429 -8.18 -29.26 -19.08
CA GLY A 429 -8.26 -28.16 -20.03
C GLY A 429 -6.94 -27.40 -20.20
N SER A 430 -6.94 -26.26 -20.89
CA SER A 430 -5.71 -25.53 -21.21
C SER A 430 -4.96 -25.05 -19.95
N TYR A 431 -3.62 -25.02 -20.02
CA TYR A 431 -2.79 -24.55 -18.90
C TYR A 431 -3.17 -23.15 -18.41
N MET A 432 -3.46 -22.23 -19.35
CA MET A 432 -3.76 -20.83 -19.05
C MET A 432 -4.99 -20.65 -18.16
N THR A 433 -6.00 -21.52 -18.30
CA THR A 433 -7.28 -21.39 -17.60
C THR A 433 -7.39 -22.29 -16.37
N HIS A 434 -6.76 -23.48 -16.40
CA HIS A 434 -6.96 -24.49 -15.34
C HIS A 434 -5.66 -25.05 -14.75
N GLY A 435 -4.50 -24.78 -15.37
CA GLY A 435 -3.21 -25.30 -14.93
C GLY A 435 -2.31 -24.30 -14.23
N ARG A 436 -2.51 -23.00 -14.47
CA ARG A 436 -1.65 -21.93 -14.00
C ARG A 436 -1.86 -21.68 -12.51
N GLU A 437 -0.77 -21.67 -11.74
CA GLU A 437 -0.86 -21.42 -10.29
C GLU A 437 -0.99 -19.92 -9.98
N ARG A 438 -1.80 -19.61 -8.94
CA ARG A 438 -2.09 -18.24 -8.44
C ARG A 438 -0.85 -17.36 -8.31
N ARG A 439 0.31 -17.93 -7.95
CA ARG A 439 1.56 -17.18 -7.79
C ARG A 439 1.99 -16.44 -9.05
N TYR A 440 1.80 -17.05 -10.23
CA TYR A 440 2.23 -16.45 -11.49
C TYR A 440 1.34 -15.30 -11.92
N GLU A 441 0.03 -15.43 -11.71
CA GLU A 441 -0.94 -14.35 -11.94
C GLU A 441 -0.65 -13.14 -11.05
N LEU A 442 -0.29 -13.36 -9.79
CA LEU A 442 0.13 -12.29 -8.88
C LEU A 442 1.42 -11.61 -9.34
N PHE A 443 2.40 -12.38 -9.83
CA PHE A 443 3.67 -11.83 -10.30
C PHE A 443 3.52 -11.03 -11.59
N ASP A 444 2.64 -11.43 -12.50
CA ASP A 444 2.29 -10.62 -13.66
C ASP A 444 1.70 -9.27 -13.22
N ARG A 445 0.77 -9.27 -12.26
CA ARG A 445 0.21 -8.03 -11.70
C ARG A 445 1.29 -7.12 -11.09
N TRP A 446 2.15 -7.67 -10.23
CA TRP A 446 3.26 -6.92 -9.64
C TRP A 446 4.20 -6.32 -10.70
N TRP A 447 4.44 -7.06 -11.78
CA TRP A 447 5.28 -6.62 -12.90
C TRP A 447 4.62 -5.52 -13.73
N HIS A 448 3.32 -5.64 -14.03
CA HIS A 448 2.56 -4.63 -14.78
C HIS A 448 2.43 -3.31 -14.01
N GLU A 449 2.14 -3.38 -12.70
CA GLU A 449 2.03 -2.19 -11.83
C GLU A 449 3.35 -1.41 -11.73
N LYS A 450 4.48 -2.11 -11.75
CA LYS A 450 5.81 -1.49 -11.82
C LYS A 450 6.00 -0.69 -13.13
N GLY A 451 5.43 -1.16 -14.24
CA GLY A 451 5.45 -0.46 -15.53
C GLY A 451 4.56 0.79 -15.53
N CYS A 452 3.36 0.70 -14.94
CA CYS A 452 2.42 1.81 -14.84
C CYS A 452 2.89 2.94 -13.88
N THR A 453 3.75 2.62 -12.92
CA THR A 453 4.37 3.62 -12.01
C THR A 453 5.66 4.21 -12.56
N GLY A 454 6.28 3.59 -13.58
CA GLY A 454 7.54 4.03 -14.20
C GLY A 454 7.41 4.62 -15.61
N ALA A 455 6.26 4.49 -16.27
CA ALA A 455 5.97 5.07 -17.57
C ALA A 455 4.54 5.65 -17.54
N GLY A 456 4.40 6.90 -17.97
CA GLY A 456 3.24 7.76 -17.71
C GLY A 456 1.88 7.08 -17.89
N GLY A 457 1.03 7.23 -16.88
CA GLY A 457 -0.38 6.88 -16.93
C GLY A 457 -1.14 7.82 -17.87
N GLY A 458 -1.10 7.52 -19.16
CA GLY A 458 -2.10 7.94 -20.13
C GLY A 458 -3.10 6.80 -20.32
N ILE A 459 -4.39 7.12 -20.31
CA ILE A 459 -5.48 6.23 -20.70
C ILE A 459 -5.28 5.88 -22.18
N THR A 460 -4.50 4.84 -22.46
CA THR A 460 -4.48 4.00 -23.66
C THR A 460 -3.65 2.76 -23.33
N SER A 461 -4.30 1.73 -22.79
CA SER A 461 -3.71 0.40 -22.59
C SER A 461 -3.14 -0.21 -23.89
N SER A 462 -3.43 0.38 -25.06
CA SER A 462 -2.91 0.00 -26.36
C SER A 462 -1.60 0.68 -26.79
N MET A 463 -1.14 1.75 -26.14
CA MET A 463 0.04 2.53 -26.60
C MET A 463 1.31 2.31 -25.76
N SER A 464 1.20 1.91 -24.49
CA SER A 464 2.38 1.66 -23.65
C SER A 464 3.07 0.33 -23.98
N ALA A 465 2.30 -0.71 -24.36
CA ALA A 465 2.82 -1.96 -24.90
C ALA A 465 3.64 -1.73 -26.19
N ALA A 466 3.19 -0.79 -27.03
CA ALA A 466 3.89 -0.39 -28.26
C ALA A 466 5.22 0.35 -28.01
N SER A 467 5.35 1.06 -26.88
CA SER A 467 6.60 1.77 -26.53
C SER A 467 7.66 0.85 -25.89
N ALA A 468 7.24 -0.23 -25.24
CA ALA A 468 8.13 -1.28 -24.73
C ALA A 468 8.56 -2.24 -25.86
N SER A 469 7.67 -2.55 -26.80
CA SER A 469 7.98 -3.33 -28.01
C SER A 469 8.90 -2.58 -29.00
N SER A 470 9.02 -1.25 -28.86
CA SER A 470 9.89 -0.42 -29.70
C SER A 470 11.40 -0.58 -29.42
N ARG A 471 11.82 -1.09 -28.25
CA ARG A 471 13.25 -1.29 -27.96
C ARG A 471 13.68 -2.69 -28.37
N ARG A 472 13.93 -2.87 -29.67
CA ARG A 472 14.56 -4.08 -30.20
C ARG A 472 15.84 -4.40 -29.42
N ARG A 473 15.92 -5.58 -28.81
CA ARG A 473 17.12 -6.00 -28.11
C ARG A 473 18.25 -6.25 -29.11
N SER A 474 19.49 -6.00 -28.70
CA SER A 474 20.67 -6.34 -29.52
C SER A 474 21.00 -7.82 -29.47
N LYS A 475 20.69 -8.50 -28.36
CA LYS A 475 20.90 -9.93 -28.13
C LYS A 475 19.61 -10.60 -27.66
N TYR A 476 19.51 -11.92 -27.89
CA TYR A 476 18.44 -12.74 -27.33
C TYR A 476 18.39 -12.63 -25.81
N ALA A 477 17.18 -12.72 -25.27
CA ALA A 477 16.96 -12.70 -23.84
C ALA A 477 17.65 -13.89 -23.16
N GLY A 478 18.14 -13.71 -21.93
CA GLY A 478 18.64 -14.86 -21.15
C GLY A 478 17.52 -15.84 -20.77
N LEU A 479 16.28 -15.36 -20.69
CA LEU A 479 15.05 -16.11 -20.46
C LEU A 479 13.95 -15.52 -21.34
N THR A 480 13.08 -16.35 -21.91
CA THR A 480 11.96 -15.88 -22.75
C THR A 480 11.06 -14.93 -21.96
N GLN A 481 10.78 -13.74 -22.49
CA GLN A 481 10.12 -12.66 -21.73
C GLN A 481 8.63 -12.88 -21.49
N ASP A 482 7.97 -13.73 -22.28
CA ASP A 482 6.64 -14.26 -21.99
C ASP A 482 6.79 -15.58 -21.20
N PRO A 483 6.42 -15.61 -19.90
CA PRO A 483 6.50 -16.81 -19.07
C PRO A 483 5.64 -17.97 -19.59
N CYS A 484 4.53 -17.67 -20.26
CA CYS A 484 3.58 -18.66 -20.75
C CYS A 484 3.80 -19.02 -22.22
N PHE A 485 4.89 -18.56 -22.83
CA PHE A 485 5.25 -18.86 -24.21
C PHE A 485 5.10 -20.36 -24.54
N TRP A 486 5.62 -21.23 -23.67
CA TRP A 486 5.58 -22.67 -23.89
C TRP A 486 4.17 -23.27 -23.81
N ALA A 487 3.27 -22.71 -23.02
CA ALA A 487 1.87 -23.16 -23.00
C ALA A 487 1.19 -22.89 -24.34
N ARG A 488 1.45 -21.71 -24.94
CA ARG A 488 0.98 -21.38 -26.29
C ARG A 488 1.58 -22.28 -27.37
N VAL A 489 2.86 -22.67 -27.22
CA VAL A 489 3.50 -23.63 -28.13
C VAL A 489 2.80 -24.99 -28.09
N GLU A 490 2.46 -25.50 -26.91
CA GLU A 490 1.76 -26.79 -26.80
C GLU A 490 0.35 -26.71 -27.38
N GLU A 491 -0.40 -25.65 -27.10
CA GLU A 491 -1.72 -25.41 -27.71
C GLU A 491 -1.63 -25.38 -29.25
N ALA A 492 -0.66 -24.63 -29.80
CA ALA A 492 -0.45 -24.57 -31.25
C ALA A 492 -0.06 -25.93 -31.85
N ARG A 493 0.69 -26.76 -31.12
CA ARG A 493 1.03 -28.12 -31.56
C ARG A 493 -0.18 -29.05 -31.58
N GLU A 494 -0.98 -29.03 -30.52
CA GLU A 494 -2.23 -29.79 -30.43
C GLU A 494 -3.21 -29.37 -31.53
N GLN A 495 -3.33 -28.07 -31.79
CA GLN A 495 -4.14 -27.53 -32.88
C GLN A 495 -3.62 -27.94 -34.25
N THR A 496 -2.30 -27.94 -34.47
CA THR A 496 -1.69 -28.39 -35.73
C THR A 496 -1.99 -29.86 -36.00
N GLU A 497 -1.90 -30.70 -34.97
CA GLU A 497 -2.27 -32.11 -35.04
C GLU A 497 -3.77 -32.33 -35.28
N SER A 498 -4.62 -31.51 -34.64
CA SER A 498 -6.07 -31.52 -34.82
C SER A 498 -6.45 -31.10 -36.24
N ALA A 499 -5.87 -30.01 -36.76
CA ALA A 499 -6.08 -29.52 -38.12
C ALA A 499 -5.68 -30.53 -39.20
N ARG A 500 -4.61 -31.31 -38.97
CA ARG A 500 -4.20 -32.40 -39.89
C ARG A 500 -5.23 -33.52 -40.02
N ARG A 501 -6.07 -33.70 -39.00
CA ARG A 501 -7.10 -34.75 -38.95
C ARG A 501 -8.50 -34.21 -39.27
N GLU A 502 -8.65 -32.89 -39.34
CA GLU A 502 -9.92 -32.22 -39.55
C GLU A 502 -10.42 -32.40 -40.98
N ARG A 503 -11.71 -32.70 -41.12
CA ARG A 503 -12.35 -32.92 -42.43
C ARG A 503 -13.34 -31.83 -42.78
N ASP A 504 -13.87 -31.13 -41.77
CA ASP A 504 -14.76 -30.00 -41.96
C ASP A 504 -13.95 -28.77 -42.40
N VAL A 505 -14.37 -28.17 -43.52
CA VAL A 505 -13.67 -27.04 -44.15
C VAL A 505 -13.76 -25.78 -43.28
N ALA A 506 -14.88 -25.55 -42.60
CA ALA A 506 -15.09 -24.39 -41.76
C ALA A 506 -14.27 -24.49 -40.46
N GLU A 507 -14.31 -25.65 -39.80
CA GLU A 507 -13.47 -25.92 -38.60
C GLU A 507 -11.97 -25.89 -38.93
N LEU A 508 -11.58 -26.41 -40.09
CA LEU A 508 -10.20 -26.32 -40.55
C LEU A 508 -9.78 -24.86 -40.77
N ALA A 509 -10.61 -24.03 -41.40
CA ALA A 509 -10.32 -22.62 -41.61
C ALA A 509 -10.13 -21.86 -40.29
N MET A 510 -11.01 -22.09 -39.31
CA MET A 510 -10.90 -21.52 -37.96
C MET A 510 -9.56 -21.91 -37.28
N LYS A 511 -9.21 -23.20 -37.30
CA LYS A 511 -7.94 -23.69 -36.72
C LYS A 511 -6.72 -23.10 -37.41
N LEU A 512 -6.76 -22.93 -38.74
CA LEU A 512 -5.66 -22.32 -39.49
C LEU A 512 -5.49 -20.84 -39.15
N GLU A 513 -6.58 -20.10 -38.89
CA GLU A 513 -6.53 -18.70 -38.47
C GLU A 513 -5.86 -18.56 -37.10
N GLU A 514 -6.24 -19.38 -36.11
CA GLU A 514 -5.60 -19.40 -34.78
C GLU A 514 -4.10 -19.72 -34.86
N LEU A 515 -3.71 -20.69 -35.70
CA LEU A 515 -2.30 -21.02 -35.94
C LEU A 515 -1.53 -19.88 -36.61
N GLN A 516 -2.15 -19.13 -37.51
CA GLN A 516 -1.56 -17.92 -38.11
C GLN A 516 -1.39 -16.80 -37.08
N GLU A 517 -2.33 -16.62 -36.16
CA GLU A 517 -2.18 -15.66 -35.06
C GLU A 517 -0.98 -16.00 -34.18
N PHE A 518 -0.84 -17.29 -33.81
CA PHE A 518 0.31 -17.76 -33.04
C PHE A 518 1.63 -17.62 -33.81
N GLU A 519 1.66 -17.88 -35.12
CA GLU A 519 2.83 -17.61 -35.96
C GLU A 519 3.22 -16.13 -35.90
N ARG A 520 2.26 -15.21 -36.07
CA ARG A 520 2.52 -13.77 -36.04
C ARG A 520 3.09 -13.35 -34.68
N TYR A 521 2.46 -13.79 -33.60
CA TYR A 521 2.91 -13.53 -32.22
C TYR A 521 4.33 -14.06 -31.98
N SER A 522 4.60 -15.33 -32.30
CA SER A 522 5.90 -15.95 -32.03
C SER A 522 7.01 -15.36 -32.89
N ARG A 523 6.74 -15.06 -34.16
CA ARG A 523 7.67 -14.40 -35.07
C ARG A 523 8.03 -12.99 -34.60
N GLU A 524 7.08 -12.24 -34.04
CA GLU A 524 7.33 -10.93 -33.46
C GLU A 524 8.28 -11.04 -32.26
N LEU A 525 8.01 -11.94 -31.31
CA LEU A 525 8.87 -12.20 -30.14
C LEU A 525 10.30 -12.62 -30.52
N VAL A 526 10.44 -13.42 -31.58
CA VAL A 526 11.75 -13.81 -32.13
C VAL A 526 12.46 -12.60 -32.75
N ALA A 527 11.74 -11.81 -33.56
CA ALA A 527 12.30 -10.63 -34.24
C ALA A 527 12.73 -9.53 -33.26
N THR A 528 12.02 -9.35 -32.15
CA THR A 528 12.38 -8.42 -31.07
C THR A 528 13.48 -8.98 -30.14
N LYS A 529 13.86 -10.25 -30.33
CA LYS A 529 14.83 -11.02 -29.53
C LYS A 529 14.41 -11.14 -28.06
N GLU A 530 13.11 -11.22 -27.81
CA GLU A 530 12.52 -11.42 -26.49
C GLU A 530 12.46 -12.90 -26.07
N VAL A 531 12.62 -13.82 -27.01
CA VAL A 531 12.86 -15.23 -26.72
C VAL A 531 14.29 -15.48 -26.26
N SER A 532 14.48 -16.57 -25.53
CA SER A 532 15.80 -17.11 -25.24
C SER A 532 16.26 -18.07 -26.34
N VAL A 533 17.58 -18.30 -26.42
CA VAL A 533 18.23 -19.06 -27.50
C VAL A 533 17.79 -20.52 -27.58
N ASP A 534 17.37 -21.11 -26.46
CA ASP A 534 16.83 -22.46 -26.36
C ASP A 534 15.50 -22.66 -27.09
N VAL A 535 14.69 -21.60 -27.24
CA VAL A 535 13.48 -21.64 -28.06
C VAL A 535 13.84 -21.94 -29.52
N LEU A 536 15.00 -21.47 -29.97
CA LEU A 536 15.51 -21.62 -31.34
C LEU A 536 16.42 -22.85 -31.50
N ALA A 537 16.54 -23.70 -30.48
CA ALA A 537 17.36 -24.89 -30.58
C ALA A 537 16.79 -25.87 -31.63
N PRO A 538 17.63 -26.63 -32.35
CA PRO A 538 17.17 -27.48 -33.47
C PRO A 538 16.10 -28.50 -33.08
N GLN A 539 16.13 -29.01 -31.85
CA GLN A 539 15.20 -30.02 -31.33
C GLN A 539 14.17 -29.45 -30.34
N SER A 540 14.01 -28.12 -30.31
CA SER A 540 12.99 -27.49 -29.47
C SER A 540 11.59 -27.76 -30.02
N SER A 541 10.59 -27.89 -29.15
CA SER A 541 9.19 -28.04 -29.56
C SER A 541 8.72 -26.88 -30.43
N TYR A 542 9.26 -25.67 -30.28
CA TYR A 542 8.92 -24.52 -31.13
C TYR A 542 9.49 -24.67 -32.53
N THR A 543 10.77 -25.02 -32.66
CA THR A 543 11.43 -25.21 -33.97
C THR A 543 10.74 -26.32 -34.76
N LEU A 544 10.43 -27.44 -34.10
CA LEU A 544 9.70 -28.55 -34.71
C LEU A 544 8.28 -28.14 -35.12
N TRP A 545 7.58 -27.36 -34.30
CA TRP A 545 6.27 -26.83 -34.65
C TRP A 545 6.33 -25.92 -35.89
N VAL A 546 7.35 -25.07 -36.02
CA VAL A 546 7.51 -24.20 -37.21
C VAL A 546 7.68 -25.05 -38.48
N GLU A 547 8.44 -26.14 -38.43
CA GLU A 547 8.57 -27.07 -39.55
C GLU A 547 7.24 -27.74 -39.90
N ASP A 548 6.54 -28.25 -38.90
CA ASP A 548 5.22 -28.90 -39.06
C ASP A 548 4.16 -27.93 -39.60
N TRP A 549 4.19 -26.68 -39.16
CA TRP A 549 3.28 -25.63 -39.60
C TRP A 549 3.53 -25.23 -41.05
N ASN A 550 4.81 -25.12 -41.45
CA ASN A 550 5.16 -24.84 -42.85
C ASN A 550 4.72 -25.97 -43.79
N GLN A 551 4.85 -27.23 -43.38
CA GLN A 551 4.32 -28.36 -44.14
C GLN A 551 2.79 -28.33 -44.27
N LEU A 552 2.08 -27.94 -43.20
CA LEU A 552 0.62 -27.83 -43.22
C LEU A 552 0.15 -26.69 -44.16
N LYS A 553 0.82 -25.54 -44.13
CA LYS A 553 0.54 -24.42 -45.04
C LYS A 553 0.70 -24.79 -46.51
N LEU A 554 1.75 -25.53 -46.84
CA LEU A 554 1.97 -26.00 -48.22
C LEU A 554 0.84 -26.93 -48.70
N ARG A 555 0.29 -27.76 -47.81
CA ARG A 555 -0.84 -28.65 -48.13
C ARG A 555 -2.18 -27.92 -48.24
N ALA A 556 -2.35 -26.80 -47.55
CA ALA A 556 -3.58 -26.01 -47.58
C ALA A 556 -3.65 -25.07 -48.81
N GLN A 557 -2.52 -24.83 -49.48
CA GLN A 557 -2.41 -23.97 -50.67
C GLN A 557 -2.46 -24.73 -52.00
N GLY A 558 -2.30 -26.06 -51.98
CA GLY A 558 -2.40 -26.94 -53.15
C GLY A 558 -3.65 -27.78 -53.07
#